data_AF-A0A1F6S1N2-F1
#
_entry.id   AF-A0A1F6S1N2-F1
#
_cell.length_a   1.000
_cell.length_b   1.000
_cell.length_c   1.000
_cell.angle_alpha   90.00
_cell.angle_beta   90.00
_cell.angle_gamma   90.00
#
_symmetry.space_group_name_H-M   'P 1'
#
loop_
_entity.id
_entity.type
_entity.pdbx_description
1 polymer ?
#
loop_
_entity_poly.entity_id
_entity_poly.type
_entity_poly.pdbx_seq_one_letter_code
_entity_poly.pdbx_strand_id
1 'polypeptide(L)'
;MKTKLYIMQTIMEKNDLLKQIKKGFSLTEILISLVIVGVIAVMTAPALFHDVRENTWKKSYRKAYSTAQQAWLIAYNKKKIATLNDWWDEASHTANFNTFKSQFNVIKECVDNASECWVAGDTYYNSLPLQDDSIIFIDSSGMAWAKACVTGCAGEILVDTNGHNGPNKFGRDRFIFHPCGEGASYPCKPMKLIANDDIIETHDRCHYGNCYYSSWLIK
;
A
#
# COMPACT_ATOMS: atom_id res chain seq x y z
N MET A 1 -69.64 -15.19 -44.86
CA MET A 1 -68.90 -16.43 -44.53
C MET A 1 -67.38 -16.31 -44.75
N LYS A 2 -66.90 -15.73 -45.88
CA LYS A 2 -65.47 -15.58 -46.19
C LYS A 2 -64.64 -14.76 -45.18
N THR A 3 -65.19 -13.69 -44.58
CA THR A 3 -64.45 -12.82 -43.65
C THR A 3 -64.07 -13.51 -42.34
N LYS A 4 -64.90 -14.43 -41.83
CA LYS A 4 -64.57 -15.24 -40.64
C LYS A 4 -63.42 -16.20 -40.90
N LEU A 5 -63.32 -16.75 -42.11
CA LEU A 5 -62.27 -17.69 -42.48
C LEU A 5 -60.89 -17.00 -42.57
N TYR A 6 -60.85 -15.79 -43.14
CA TYR A 6 -59.63 -15.02 -43.30
C TYR A 6 -59.04 -14.60 -41.94
N ILE A 7 -59.88 -14.09 -41.03
CA ILE A 7 -59.46 -13.72 -39.66
C ILE A 7 -58.92 -14.95 -38.92
N MET A 8 -59.54 -16.12 -39.10
CA MET A 8 -59.10 -17.35 -38.44
C MET A 8 -57.74 -17.83 -38.98
N GLN A 9 -57.49 -17.71 -40.29
CA GLN A 9 -56.17 -17.99 -40.89
C GLN A 9 -55.08 -17.04 -40.35
N THR A 10 -55.36 -15.75 -40.24
CA THR A 10 -54.35 -14.78 -39.73
C THR A 10 -54.02 -15.01 -38.26
N ILE A 11 -55.01 -15.45 -37.45
CA ILE A 11 -54.79 -15.81 -36.04
C ILE A 11 -53.95 -17.09 -35.92
N MET A 12 -54.19 -18.09 -36.78
CA MET A 12 -53.41 -19.32 -36.80
C MET A 12 -51.95 -19.08 -37.22
N GLU A 13 -51.69 -18.26 -38.25
CA GLU A 13 -50.33 -17.89 -38.66
C GLU A 13 -49.59 -17.11 -37.56
N LYS A 14 -50.24 -16.16 -36.88
CA LYS A 14 -49.63 -15.45 -35.75
C LYS A 14 -49.31 -16.37 -34.57
N ASN A 15 -50.15 -17.35 -34.29
CA ASN A 15 -49.89 -18.34 -33.24
C ASN A 15 -48.72 -19.27 -33.58
N ASP A 16 -48.54 -19.62 -34.85
CA ASP A 16 -47.38 -20.41 -35.30
C ASP A 16 -46.07 -19.59 -35.25
N LEU A 17 -46.12 -18.30 -35.61
CA LEU A 17 -44.99 -17.37 -35.45
C LEU A 17 -44.62 -17.17 -33.97
N LEU A 18 -45.60 -17.07 -33.08
CA LEU A 18 -45.36 -16.99 -31.63
C LEU A 18 -44.85 -18.31 -31.04
N LYS A 19 -45.16 -19.45 -31.65
CA LYS A 19 -44.63 -20.78 -31.28
C LYS A 19 -43.16 -20.94 -31.65
N GLN A 20 -42.71 -20.36 -32.77
CA GLN A 20 -41.30 -20.40 -33.18
C GLN A 20 -40.37 -19.59 -32.26
N ILE A 21 -40.89 -18.60 -31.55
CA ILE A 21 -40.09 -17.69 -30.68
C ILE A 21 -39.86 -18.27 -29.27
N LYS A 22 -40.45 -19.42 -28.91
CA LYS A 22 -40.32 -20.00 -27.56
C LYS A 22 -39.24 -21.07 -27.45
N LYS A 23 -38.05 -20.84 -28.00
CA LYS A 23 -36.85 -21.60 -27.61
C LYS A 23 -36.18 -20.90 -26.43
N GLY A 24 -36.68 -21.19 -25.23
CA GLY A 24 -35.96 -20.83 -24.00
C GLY A 24 -34.69 -21.67 -23.87
N PHE A 25 -33.67 -21.14 -23.18
CA PHE A 25 -32.47 -21.90 -22.86
C PHE A 25 -32.85 -23.19 -22.13
N SER A 26 -32.26 -24.32 -22.54
CA SER A 26 -32.45 -25.56 -21.81
C SER A 26 -31.76 -25.48 -20.44
N LEU A 27 -32.26 -26.23 -19.45
CA LEU A 27 -31.61 -26.31 -18.13
C LEU A 27 -30.13 -26.71 -18.26
N THR A 28 -29.84 -27.67 -19.15
CA THR A 28 -28.49 -28.13 -19.44
C THR A 28 -27.62 -27.04 -20.04
N GLU A 29 -28.15 -26.22 -20.94
CA GLU A 29 -27.42 -25.11 -21.55
C GLU A 29 -27.06 -24.02 -20.54
N ILE A 30 -27.98 -23.70 -19.61
CA ILE A 30 -27.68 -22.80 -18.48
C ILE A 30 -26.64 -23.42 -17.55
N LEU A 31 -26.75 -24.70 -17.21
CA LEU A 31 -25.80 -25.40 -16.33
C LEU A 31 -24.39 -25.43 -16.93
N ILE A 32 -24.26 -25.79 -18.21
CA ILE A 32 -22.97 -25.77 -18.92
C ILE A 32 -22.40 -24.35 -18.94
N SER A 33 -23.23 -23.34 -19.21
CA SER A 33 -22.80 -21.95 -19.24
C SER A 33 -22.30 -21.47 -17.86
N LEU A 34 -23.02 -21.79 -16.78
CA LEU A 34 -22.61 -21.46 -15.41
C LEU A 34 -21.32 -22.18 -15.00
N VAL A 35 -21.15 -23.44 -15.42
CA VAL A 35 -19.91 -24.20 -15.19
C VAL A 35 -18.74 -23.56 -15.94
N ILE A 36 -18.91 -23.22 -17.22
CA ILE A 36 -17.84 -22.58 -18.02
C ILE A 36 -17.44 -21.23 -17.41
N VAL A 37 -18.40 -20.37 -17.08
CA VAL A 37 -18.11 -19.08 -16.44
C VAL A 37 -17.47 -19.27 -15.08
N GLY A 38 -17.90 -20.27 -14.29
CA GLY A 38 -17.29 -20.61 -13.01
C GLY A 38 -15.83 -21.02 -13.14
N VAL A 39 -15.48 -21.88 -14.09
CA VAL A 39 -14.10 -22.30 -14.35
C VAL A 39 -13.22 -21.10 -14.76
N ILE A 40 -13.70 -20.29 -15.70
CA ILE A 40 -12.96 -19.12 -16.18
C ILE A 40 -12.76 -18.10 -15.05
N ALA A 41 -13.78 -17.85 -14.23
CA ALA A 41 -13.70 -16.92 -13.10
C ALA A 41 -12.66 -17.37 -12.06
N VAL A 42 -12.61 -18.66 -11.73
CA VAL A 42 -11.63 -19.21 -10.78
C VAL A 42 -10.20 -19.08 -11.32
N MET A 43 -9.99 -19.26 -12.63
CA MET A 43 -8.66 -19.12 -13.24
C MET A 43 -8.18 -17.67 -13.31
N THR A 44 -9.09 -16.71 -13.45
CA THR A 44 -8.74 -15.29 -13.66
C THR A 44 -8.69 -14.46 -12.38
N ALA A 45 -9.45 -14.84 -11.34
CA ALA A 45 -9.53 -14.08 -10.10
C ALA A 45 -8.17 -13.89 -9.38
N PRO A 46 -7.32 -14.93 -9.19
CA PRO A 46 -6.07 -14.76 -8.44
C PRO A 46 -5.09 -13.78 -9.08
N ALA A 47 -4.94 -13.84 -10.42
CA ALA A 47 -4.05 -12.96 -11.17
C ALA A 47 -4.51 -11.50 -11.08
N LEU A 48 -5.81 -11.25 -11.30
CA LEU A 48 -6.39 -9.92 -11.17
C LEU A 48 -6.17 -9.35 -9.76
N PHE A 49 -6.41 -10.14 -8.72
CA PHE A 49 -6.22 -9.68 -7.34
C PHE A 49 -4.75 -9.42 -7.01
N HIS A 50 -3.81 -10.18 -7.58
CA HIS A 50 -2.38 -9.90 -7.42
C HIS A 50 -2.02 -8.53 -7.99
N ASP A 51 -2.38 -8.28 -9.25
CA ASP A 51 -2.03 -7.05 -9.95
C ASP A 51 -2.72 -5.82 -9.33
N VAL A 52 -3.97 -5.96 -8.89
CA VAL A 52 -4.70 -4.89 -8.19
C VAL A 52 -4.05 -4.55 -6.85
N ARG A 53 -3.63 -5.56 -6.06
CA ARG A 53 -2.93 -5.32 -4.79
C ARG A 53 -1.60 -4.63 -5.00
N GLU A 54 -0.80 -5.10 -5.97
CA GLU A 54 0.50 -4.51 -6.27
C GLU A 54 0.38 -3.05 -6.69
N ASN A 55 -0.57 -2.75 -7.59
CA ASN A 55 -0.85 -1.38 -8.00
C ASN A 55 -1.36 -0.51 -6.84
N THR A 56 -2.11 -1.09 -5.90
CA THR A 56 -2.55 -0.40 -4.69
C THR A 56 -1.35 -0.05 -3.81
N TRP A 57 -0.49 -1.02 -3.52
CA TRP A 57 0.74 -0.82 -2.74
C TRP A 57 1.66 0.23 -3.37
N LYS A 58 1.90 0.13 -4.67
CA LYS A 58 2.69 1.11 -5.44
C LYS A 58 2.12 2.53 -5.33
N LYS A 59 0.79 2.68 -5.42
CA LYS A 59 0.13 4.00 -5.28
C LYS A 59 0.25 4.54 -3.86
N SER A 60 -0.02 3.72 -2.85
CA SER A 60 0.08 4.10 -1.44
C SER A 60 1.51 4.49 -1.06
N TYR A 61 2.50 3.72 -1.53
CA TYR A 61 3.91 4.04 -1.35
C TYR A 61 4.33 5.35 -1.99
N ARG A 62 3.96 5.59 -3.27
CA ARG A 62 4.22 6.86 -3.95
C ARG A 62 3.63 8.04 -3.21
N LYS A 63 2.42 7.87 -2.67
CA LYS A 63 1.77 8.89 -1.84
C LYS A 63 2.57 9.15 -0.56
N ALA A 64 2.91 8.11 0.18
CA ALA A 64 3.70 8.21 1.41
C ALA A 64 5.05 8.90 1.16
N TYR A 65 5.78 8.48 0.13
CA TYR A 65 7.05 9.11 -0.27
C TYR A 65 6.86 10.59 -0.62
N SER A 66 5.87 10.93 -1.45
CA SER A 66 5.60 12.33 -1.80
C SER A 66 5.28 13.18 -0.58
N THR A 67 4.45 12.68 0.33
CA THR A 67 4.09 13.39 1.56
C THR A 67 5.30 13.56 2.48
N ALA A 68 6.10 12.50 2.66
CA ALA A 68 7.32 12.54 3.47
C ALA A 68 8.33 13.55 2.91
N GLN A 69 8.56 13.55 1.60
CA GLN A 69 9.47 14.50 0.95
C GLN A 69 9.02 15.94 1.11
N GLN A 70 7.72 16.21 0.97
CA GLN A 70 7.16 17.56 1.17
C GLN A 70 7.34 18.02 2.63
N ALA A 71 7.01 17.17 3.60
CA ALA A 71 7.21 17.44 5.02
C ALA A 71 8.69 17.71 5.33
N TRP A 72 9.59 16.88 4.83
CA TRP A 72 11.03 17.02 5.01
C TRP A 72 11.57 18.32 4.41
N LEU A 73 11.16 18.65 3.18
CA LEU A 73 11.58 19.87 2.50
C LEU A 73 11.13 21.13 3.25
N ILE A 74 9.90 21.15 3.78
CA ILE A 74 9.41 22.26 4.60
C ILE A 74 10.26 22.40 5.87
N ALA A 75 10.53 21.30 6.56
CA ALA A 75 11.38 21.27 7.75
C ALA A 75 12.81 21.76 7.46
N TYR A 76 13.38 21.33 6.33
CA TYR A 76 14.71 21.73 5.86
C TYR A 76 14.77 23.22 5.55
N ASN A 77 13.79 23.76 4.81
CA ASN A 77 13.72 25.17 4.44
C ASN A 77 13.53 26.09 5.66
N LYS A 78 12.85 25.60 6.70
CA LYS A 78 12.74 26.29 7.99
C LYS A 78 14.03 26.23 8.83
N LYS A 79 15.10 25.60 8.32
CA LYS A 79 16.39 25.38 9.01
C LYS A 79 16.23 24.63 10.34
N LYS A 80 15.23 23.77 10.44
CA LYS A 80 14.96 22.97 11.66
C LYS A 80 15.53 21.55 11.59
N ILE A 81 16.02 21.13 10.41
CA ILE A 81 16.74 19.87 10.24
C ILE A 81 18.19 20.07 10.68
N ALA A 82 18.58 19.34 11.72
CA ALA A 82 19.94 19.26 12.24
C ALA A 82 20.85 18.52 11.26
N THR A 83 22.10 18.99 11.20
CA THR A 83 23.19 18.30 10.53
C THR A 83 23.60 17.12 11.39
N LEU A 84 23.74 15.95 10.77
CA LEU A 84 24.22 14.72 11.40
C LEU A 84 25.75 14.75 11.40
N ASN A 85 26.39 14.58 12.55
CA ASN A 85 27.85 14.57 12.65
C ASN A 85 28.45 13.16 12.50
N ASP A 86 27.63 12.13 12.72
CA ASP A 86 28.00 10.73 12.54
C ASP A 86 26.75 9.90 12.21
N TRP A 87 26.97 8.65 11.80
CA TRP A 87 25.94 7.65 11.55
C TRP A 87 25.01 7.45 12.75
N TRP A 88 25.57 7.45 13.97
CA TRP A 88 24.84 7.16 15.21
C TRP A 88 24.44 8.41 16.01
N ASP A 89 24.34 9.58 15.36
CA ASP A 89 24.01 10.85 16.01
C ASP A 89 22.52 10.91 16.48
N GLU A 90 22.23 10.19 17.56
CA GLU A 90 20.90 9.99 18.11
C GLU A 90 20.15 11.29 18.41
N ALA A 91 20.84 12.27 18.98
CA ALA A 91 20.24 13.55 19.34
C ALA A 91 19.71 14.26 18.09
N SER A 92 20.54 14.31 17.04
CA SER A 92 20.16 14.91 15.76
C SER A 92 19.09 14.09 15.04
N HIS A 93 19.15 12.75 15.08
CA HIS A 93 18.11 11.87 14.53
C HIS A 93 16.75 12.10 15.18
N THR A 94 16.71 12.18 16.50
CA THR A 94 15.49 12.43 17.28
C THR A 94 14.95 13.84 17.02
N ALA A 95 15.81 14.85 16.99
CA ALA A 95 15.41 16.22 16.67
C ALA A 95 14.83 16.34 15.24
N ASN A 96 15.46 15.66 14.28
CA ASN A 96 15.01 15.62 12.89
C ASN A 96 13.65 14.93 12.76
N PHE A 97 13.45 13.79 13.43
CA PHE A 97 12.17 13.08 13.40
C PHE A 97 11.04 13.90 14.05
N ASN A 98 11.29 14.54 15.20
CA ASN A 98 10.31 15.42 15.85
C ASN A 98 9.93 16.62 14.97
N THR A 99 10.92 17.18 14.27
CA THR A 99 10.69 18.27 13.31
C THR A 99 9.87 17.78 12.12
N PHE A 100 10.19 16.61 11.58
CA PHE A 100 9.44 15.96 10.50
C PHE A 100 7.98 15.75 10.91
N LYS A 101 7.75 15.11 12.06
CA LYS A 101 6.42 14.88 12.65
C LYS A 101 5.62 16.18 12.78
N SER A 102 6.25 17.29 13.21
CA SER A 102 5.56 18.58 13.36
C SER A 102 5.03 19.19 12.06
N GLN A 103 5.38 18.64 10.89
CA GLN A 103 4.79 19.05 9.61
C GLN A 103 3.52 18.26 9.23
N PHE A 104 3.16 17.25 10.02
CA PHE A 104 1.95 16.44 9.81
C PHE A 104 0.81 16.89 10.71
N ASN A 105 -0.42 16.65 10.25
CA ASN A 105 -1.59 16.69 11.11
C ASN A 105 -1.70 15.34 11.85
N VAL A 106 -1.17 15.28 13.07
CA VAL A 106 -1.12 14.07 13.88
C VAL A 106 -2.47 13.86 14.58
N ILE A 107 -3.09 12.69 14.35
CA ILE A 107 -4.36 12.31 15.00
C ILE A 107 -4.15 11.45 16.23
N LYS A 108 -3.04 10.72 16.29
CA LYS A 108 -2.66 9.88 17.42
C LYS A 108 -1.14 9.81 17.53
N GLU A 109 -0.63 9.89 18.73
CA GLU A 109 0.77 9.66 19.06
C GLU A 109 0.84 8.54 20.10
N CYS A 110 1.82 7.66 19.95
CA CYS A 110 2.06 6.55 20.85
C CYS A 110 3.45 6.72 21.46
N VAL A 111 3.48 7.09 22.74
CA VAL A 111 4.71 7.30 23.51
C VAL A 111 4.97 6.10 24.43
N ASP A 112 3.95 5.65 25.17
CA ASP A 112 4.10 4.58 26.16
C ASP A 112 3.76 3.18 25.63
N ASN A 113 3.10 3.09 24.47
CA ASN A 113 2.67 1.82 23.88
C ASN A 113 2.74 1.88 22.35
N ALA A 114 3.91 1.55 21.80
CA ALA A 114 4.15 1.52 20.36
C ALA A 114 3.13 0.65 19.59
N SER A 115 2.63 -0.43 20.22
CA SER A 115 1.68 -1.37 19.60
C SER A 115 0.33 -0.73 19.26
N GLU A 116 0.00 0.40 19.89
CA GLU A 116 -1.24 1.13 19.61
C GLU A 116 -1.21 1.90 18.28
N CYS A 117 -0.03 2.27 17.79
CA CYS A 117 0.15 2.99 16.53
C CYS A 117 0.83 2.15 15.46
N TRP A 118 1.47 1.03 15.84
CA TRP A 118 2.16 0.14 14.94
C TRP A 118 1.73 -1.30 15.21
N VAL A 119 1.02 -1.91 14.28
CA VAL A 119 0.55 -3.30 14.47
C VAL A 119 1.71 -4.27 14.29
N ALA A 120 1.69 -5.40 14.98
CA ALA A 120 2.67 -6.46 14.78
C ALA A 120 2.66 -6.95 13.30
N GLY A 121 3.85 -7.25 12.78
CA GLY A 121 4.07 -7.66 11.39
C GLY A 121 5.56 -7.81 11.13
N ASP A 122 6.00 -7.56 9.90
CA ASP A 122 7.44 -7.52 9.59
C ASP A 122 8.12 -6.41 10.40
N THR A 123 9.24 -6.75 11.03
CA THR A 123 9.98 -5.84 11.92
C THR A 123 11.27 -5.39 11.26
N TYR A 124 11.64 -4.14 11.51
CA TYR A 124 13.03 -3.72 11.28
C TYR A 124 13.90 -4.32 12.39
N TYR A 125 15.21 -4.50 12.15
CA TYR A 125 16.16 -5.21 13.04
C TYR A 125 15.76 -5.31 14.52
N ASN A 126 15.86 -6.51 15.13
CA ASN A 126 15.56 -6.69 16.56
C ASN A 126 14.18 -6.16 16.99
N SER A 127 13.13 -6.52 16.22
CA SER A 127 11.72 -6.23 16.55
C SER A 127 11.31 -4.75 16.53
N LEU A 128 12.10 -3.89 15.90
CA LEU A 128 11.79 -2.46 15.72
C LEU A 128 10.59 -2.23 14.77
N PRO A 129 9.79 -1.17 14.97
CA PRO A 129 9.92 -0.12 15.98
C PRO A 129 9.13 -0.42 17.27
N LEU A 130 8.79 -1.67 17.61
CA LEU A 130 8.01 -1.97 18.82
C LEU A 130 8.92 -2.08 20.06
N GLN A 131 9.38 -0.93 20.58
CA GLN A 131 10.19 -0.81 21.81
C GLN A 131 9.62 0.29 22.71
N ASP A 132 10.01 0.26 24.00
CA ASP A 132 9.42 1.07 25.07
C ASP A 132 9.60 2.60 24.90
N ASP A 133 10.50 3.05 24.04
CA ASP A 133 10.78 4.47 23.77
C ASP A 133 10.58 4.88 22.30
N SER A 134 9.90 4.04 21.51
CA SER A 134 9.73 4.30 20.08
C SER A 134 8.78 5.47 19.82
N ILE A 135 9.25 6.44 19.02
CA ILE A 135 8.44 7.58 18.62
C ILE A 135 7.60 7.19 17.41
N ILE A 136 6.30 6.96 17.63
CA ILE A 136 5.35 6.55 16.59
C ILE A 136 4.13 7.48 16.59
N PHE A 137 3.68 7.88 15.40
CA PHE A 137 2.47 8.67 15.24
C PHE A 137 1.65 8.24 14.03
N ILE A 138 0.35 8.53 14.06
CA ILE A 138 -0.58 8.33 12.95
C ILE A 138 -1.00 9.70 12.44
N ASP A 139 -0.88 9.90 11.14
CA ASP A 139 -1.34 11.12 10.49
C ASP A 139 -2.84 11.08 10.13
N SER A 140 -3.40 12.22 9.76
CA SER A 140 -4.81 12.33 9.37
C SER A 140 -5.21 11.53 8.13
N SER A 141 -4.24 10.97 7.38
CA SER A 141 -4.51 10.07 6.26
C SER A 141 -4.55 8.59 6.66
N GLY A 142 -4.28 8.28 7.94
CA GLY A 142 -4.25 6.94 8.48
C GLY A 142 -2.92 6.21 8.28
N MET A 143 -1.87 6.89 7.81
CA MET A 143 -0.52 6.31 7.72
C MET A 143 0.15 6.39 9.09
N ALA A 144 0.80 5.29 9.49
CA ALA A 144 1.62 5.26 10.71
C ALA A 144 3.08 5.54 10.34
N TRP A 145 3.72 6.41 11.10
CA TRP A 145 5.10 6.82 10.93
C TRP A 145 5.87 6.53 12.21
N ALA A 146 7.02 5.89 12.09
CA ALA A 146 7.85 5.55 13.23
C ALA A 146 9.30 5.95 12.98
N LYS A 147 9.96 6.46 14.03
CA LYS A 147 11.42 6.43 14.08
C LYS A 147 11.81 4.96 14.29
N ALA A 148 12.72 4.44 13.46
CA ALA A 148 13.03 3.02 13.48
C ALA A 148 13.52 2.54 14.84
N CYS A 149 14.35 3.30 15.54
CA CYS A 149 14.84 2.98 16.87
C CYS A 149 15.11 4.24 17.71
N VAL A 150 15.38 4.07 19.01
CA VAL A 150 15.87 5.15 19.86
C VAL A 150 17.39 5.29 19.76
N THR A 151 18.12 4.22 20.12
CA THR A 151 19.59 4.17 20.13
C THR A 151 20.13 3.21 19.08
N GLY A 152 21.26 3.53 18.43
CA GLY A 152 21.94 2.58 17.54
C GLY A 152 21.24 2.36 16.20
N CYS A 153 20.71 3.43 15.59
CA CYS A 153 20.22 3.45 14.22
C CYS A 153 20.57 4.78 13.52
N ALA A 154 20.43 4.81 12.20
CA ALA A 154 20.84 5.91 11.31
C ALA A 154 19.73 6.96 11.09
N GLY A 155 18.73 7.00 11.98
CA GLY A 155 17.56 7.87 11.84
C GLY A 155 16.58 7.40 10.78
N GLU A 156 16.52 6.11 10.50
CA GLU A 156 15.57 5.52 9.57
C GLU A 156 14.13 5.85 9.98
N ILE A 157 13.34 6.24 8.98
CA ILE A 157 11.93 6.55 9.13
C ILE A 157 11.16 5.40 8.50
N LEU A 158 10.41 4.68 9.33
CA LEU A 158 9.51 3.63 8.89
C LEU A 158 8.13 4.24 8.64
N VAL A 159 7.48 3.79 7.59
CA VAL A 159 6.08 4.12 7.31
C VAL A 159 5.29 2.85 7.08
N ASP A 160 4.10 2.81 7.66
CA ASP A 160 3.05 1.86 7.36
C ASP A 160 1.92 2.61 6.64
N THR A 161 1.74 2.32 5.36
CA THR A 161 0.89 3.13 4.45
C THR A 161 -0.61 2.88 4.60
N ASN A 162 -1.00 1.80 5.27
CA ASN A 162 -2.37 1.43 5.59
C ASN A 162 -2.63 1.31 7.11
N GLY A 163 -1.62 1.63 7.93
CA GLY A 163 -1.75 1.86 9.37
C GLY A 163 -1.96 0.56 10.13
N HIS A 164 -3.19 0.34 10.63
CA HIS A 164 -3.53 -0.90 11.36
C HIS A 164 -3.96 -2.06 10.45
N ASN A 165 -4.21 -1.79 9.18
CA ASN A 165 -4.66 -2.82 8.27
C ASN A 165 -3.47 -3.66 7.80
N GLY A 166 -3.64 -4.98 7.76
CA GLY A 166 -2.63 -5.85 7.16
C GLY A 166 -2.44 -5.57 5.65
N PRO A 167 -1.39 -6.12 5.03
CA PRO A 167 -0.55 -7.21 5.53
C PRO A 167 0.58 -6.88 6.52
N ASN A 168 0.95 -5.62 6.75
CA ASN A 168 2.06 -5.20 7.62
C ASN A 168 3.42 -5.79 7.20
N LYS A 169 3.76 -5.70 5.92
CA LYS A 169 4.94 -6.30 5.28
C LYS A 169 5.81 -5.29 4.55
N PHE A 170 7.14 -5.46 4.67
CA PHE A 170 8.08 -4.63 3.92
C PHE A 170 7.96 -4.84 2.41
N GLY A 171 8.03 -3.75 1.65
CA GLY A 171 7.85 -3.75 0.19
C GLY A 171 6.42 -4.01 -0.26
N ARG A 172 5.44 -3.89 0.65
CA ARG A 172 4.01 -4.01 0.35
C ARG A 172 3.31 -2.77 0.90
N ASP A 173 3.13 -2.70 2.20
CA ASP A 173 2.55 -1.55 2.90
C ASP A 173 3.52 -0.89 3.87
N ARG A 174 4.64 -1.55 4.21
CA ARG A 174 5.75 -0.97 4.99
C ARG A 174 6.93 -0.58 4.14
N PHE A 175 7.46 0.61 4.41
CA PHE A 175 8.61 1.17 3.69
C PHE A 175 9.55 1.92 4.62
N ILE A 176 10.77 2.13 4.15
CA ILE A 176 11.87 2.71 4.92
C ILE A 176 12.42 3.90 4.14
N PHE A 177 12.61 5.02 4.83
CA PHE A 177 13.26 6.21 4.31
C PHE A 177 14.46 6.58 5.17
N HIS A 178 15.53 7.01 4.52
CA HIS A 178 16.79 7.35 5.15
C HIS A 178 17.05 8.86 5.00
N PRO A 179 17.35 9.60 6.09
CA PRO A 179 17.82 10.98 5.99
C PRO A 179 19.15 11.07 5.23
N CYS A 180 20.09 10.18 5.56
CA CYS A 180 21.38 10.01 4.89
C CYS A 180 21.53 8.53 4.49
N GLY A 181 22.03 8.27 3.28
CA GLY A 181 22.19 6.91 2.76
C GLY A 181 23.41 6.20 3.33
N GLU A 182 23.44 4.87 3.25
CA GLU A 182 24.58 4.04 3.65
C GLU A 182 25.88 4.51 2.99
N GLY A 183 26.90 4.79 3.80
CA GLY A 183 28.20 5.31 3.34
C GLY A 183 28.26 6.83 3.11
N ALA A 184 27.30 7.61 3.62
CA ALA A 184 27.36 9.07 3.56
C ALA A 184 28.63 9.63 4.23
N SER A 185 29.25 10.64 3.60
CA SER A 185 30.32 11.42 4.23
C SER A 185 29.73 12.35 5.29
N TYR A 186 30.30 12.32 6.50
CA TYR A 186 29.91 13.19 7.59
C TYR A 186 30.79 14.46 7.65
N PRO A 187 30.21 15.62 8.03
CA PRO A 187 28.83 15.82 8.49
C PRO A 187 27.81 15.77 7.35
N CYS A 188 26.73 15.00 7.54
CA CYS A 188 25.68 14.84 6.55
C CYS A 188 24.53 15.81 6.86
N LYS A 189 24.17 16.65 5.89
CA LYS A 189 22.99 17.52 5.97
C LYS A 189 21.87 16.96 5.09
N PRO A 190 20.88 16.27 5.66
CA PRO A 190 19.87 15.54 4.89
C PRO A 190 18.88 16.52 4.23
N MET A 191 19.10 16.84 2.95
CA MET A 191 18.24 17.76 2.19
C MET A 191 16.95 17.09 1.69
N LYS A 192 17.00 15.79 1.43
CA LYS A 192 15.88 14.96 0.96
C LYS A 192 15.95 13.60 1.65
N LEU A 193 14.82 12.92 1.74
CA LEU A 193 14.81 11.52 2.14
C LEU A 193 15.27 10.62 0.99
N ILE A 194 15.89 9.50 1.31
CA ILE A 194 16.38 8.51 0.36
C ILE A 194 15.57 7.23 0.58
N ALA A 195 15.03 6.69 -0.51
CA ALA A 195 14.42 5.36 -0.50
C ALA A 195 15.50 4.30 -0.76
N ASN A 196 15.25 3.07 -0.29
CA ASN A 196 16.13 1.94 -0.56
C ASN A 196 16.15 1.57 -2.05
N ASP A 197 17.19 0.84 -2.43
CA ASP A 197 17.22 0.14 -3.70
C ASP A 197 16.27 -1.07 -3.67
N ASP A 198 15.86 -1.52 -4.86
CA ASP A 198 15.01 -2.69 -5.00
C ASP A 198 15.68 -3.95 -4.45
N ILE A 199 14.94 -4.71 -3.66
CA ILE A 199 15.39 -5.99 -3.11
C ILE A 199 14.55 -7.10 -3.73
N ILE A 200 15.15 -7.88 -4.64
CA ILE A 200 14.45 -8.95 -5.35
C ILE A 200 14.44 -10.24 -4.52
N GLU A 201 15.56 -10.58 -3.90
CA GLU A 201 15.71 -11.78 -3.08
C GLU A 201 15.13 -11.57 -1.68
N THR A 202 14.96 -12.67 -0.93
CA THR A 202 14.60 -12.59 0.48
C THR A 202 15.72 -11.95 1.28
N HIS A 203 15.40 -10.95 2.08
CA HIS A 203 16.34 -10.19 2.91
C HIS A 203 15.72 -9.90 4.28
N ASP A 204 16.52 -9.57 5.29
CA ASP A 204 16.01 -9.24 6.63
C ASP A 204 15.05 -8.04 6.62
N ARG A 205 15.27 -7.11 5.69
CA ARG A 205 14.40 -5.93 5.45
C ARG A 205 13.35 -6.16 4.33
N CYS A 206 13.24 -7.39 3.83
CA CYS A 206 12.34 -7.80 2.75
C CYS A 206 12.12 -9.33 2.79
N HIS A 207 11.41 -9.83 3.79
CA HIS A 207 11.31 -11.29 4.04
C HIS A 207 10.71 -12.09 2.88
N TYR A 208 9.84 -11.47 2.08
CA TYR A 208 9.12 -12.12 1.00
C TYR A 208 9.73 -11.91 -0.38
N GLY A 209 10.85 -11.18 -0.47
CA GLY A 209 11.43 -10.74 -1.74
C GLY A 209 10.52 -9.81 -2.54
N ASN A 210 11.01 -9.39 -3.70
CA ASN A 210 10.32 -8.47 -4.61
C ASN A 210 9.82 -7.21 -3.89
N CYS A 211 10.69 -6.57 -3.11
CA CYS A 211 10.44 -5.25 -2.54
C CYS A 211 10.97 -4.19 -3.50
N TYR A 212 10.06 -3.61 -4.27
CA TYR A 212 10.35 -2.60 -5.28
C TYR A 212 10.31 -1.20 -4.66
N TYR A 213 11.44 -0.75 -4.11
CA TYR A 213 11.56 0.54 -3.42
C TYR A 213 11.91 1.69 -4.37
N SER A 214 12.87 1.52 -5.27
CA SER A 214 13.31 2.56 -6.20
C SER A 214 12.52 2.51 -7.50
N SER A 215 12.27 1.32 -8.06
CA SER A 215 11.50 1.18 -9.31
C SER A 215 10.05 1.62 -9.18
N TRP A 216 9.44 1.48 -8.00
CA TRP A 216 8.09 1.99 -7.78
C TRP A 216 8.04 3.51 -7.69
N LEU A 217 9.14 4.21 -7.38
CA LEU A 217 9.17 5.67 -7.36
C LEU A 217 9.49 6.29 -8.73
N ILE A 218 10.16 5.54 -9.59
CA ILE A 218 10.46 5.96 -10.97
C ILE A 218 9.18 5.85 -11.81
N LYS A 219 8.95 6.83 -12.69
CA LYS A 219 7.83 6.85 -13.64
C LYS A 219 8.16 6.06 -14.88
#